data_AF-A0A1B0EZZ2-F1
#
_entry.id   AF-A0A1B0EZZ2-F1
#
_cell.length_a   1.000
_cell.length_b   1.000
_cell.length_c   1.000
_cell.angle_alpha   90.00
_cell.angle_beta   90.00
_cell.angle_gamma   90.00
#
_symmetry.space_group_name_H-M   'P 1'
#
loop_
_entity.id
_entity.type
_entity.pdbx_description
1 polymer ?
#
loop_
_entity_poly.entity_id
_entity_poly.type
_entity_poly.pdbx_seq_one_letter_code
_entity_poly.pdbx_strand_id
1 'polypeptide(L)'
;MAQMISCVDYNSNSSVWSQDKWKGTFKVKWVYVKDVPNMQLRHICLENNENKSVTNSRDTQEVPHAKGLQVYKIIHAYKHTTSIFDDFIHYEKRQEEEDSRKHLEPPPPSHHSYDRHFGNHNSPYDKSHHGYERGGGGYNKPPMKNYNRAAIAILGFIFGL
;
A
#
# COMPACT_ATOMS: atom_id res chain seq x y z
N MET A 1 -5.67 -15.22 -0.44
CA MET A 1 -6.89 -15.27 -1.26
C MET A 1 -8.09 -15.00 -0.36
N ALA A 2 -9.02 -14.17 -0.82
CA ALA A 2 -10.23 -13.84 -0.09
C ALA A 2 -11.44 -13.83 -1.03
N GLN A 3 -12.63 -13.98 -0.46
CA GLN A 3 -13.91 -13.88 -1.16
C GLN A 3 -14.57 -12.56 -0.78
N MET A 4 -15.05 -11.80 -1.77
CA MET A 4 -15.92 -10.65 -1.54
C MET A 4 -17.31 -11.15 -1.09
N ILE A 5 -17.80 -10.65 0.04
CA ILE A 5 -19.07 -11.11 0.66
C ILE A 5 -20.11 -10.00 0.80
N SER A 6 -19.80 -8.78 0.38
CA SER A 6 -20.77 -7.67 0.30
C SER A 6 -20.47 -6.80 -0.92
N CYS A 7 -21.45 -6.01 -1.34
CA CYS A 7 -21.23 -4.90 -2.27
C CYS A 7 -20.32 -3.82 -1.65
N VAL A 8 -19.82 -2.93 -2.50
CA VAL A 8 -19.05 -1.75 -2.09
C VAL A 8 -19.99 -0.69 -1.53
N ASP A 9 -19.69 -0.21 -0.31
CA ASP A 9 -20.29 0.98 0.28
C ASP A 9 -19.33 2.15 0.12
N TYR A 10 -19.62 3.06 -0.81
CA TYR A 10 -18.79 4.23 -1.10
C TYR A 10 -18.86 5.34 -0.04
N ASN A 11 -19.89 5.33 0.81
CA ASN A 11 -20.06 6.34 1.87
C ASN A 11 -19.26 5.99 3.13
N SER A 12 -18.85 4.73 3.26
CA SER A 12 -18.02 4.28 4.37
C SER A 12 -16.57 4.80 4.26
N ASN A 13 -15.95 5.02 5.42
CA ASN A 13 -14.53 5.30 5.54
C ASN A 13 -13.89 4.29 6.50
N SER A 14 -12.58 4.07 6.37
CA SER A 14 -11.84 3.19 7.27
C SER A 14 -10.53 3.83 7.65
N SER A 15 -10.24 3.86 8.94
CA SER A 15 -9.02 4.40 9.53
C SER A 15 -7.86 3.40 9.57
N VAL A 16 -8.09 2.15 9.14
CA VAL A 16 -7.09 1.07 9.20
C VAL A 16 -6.01 1.19 8.12
N TRP A 17 -6.22 2.06 7.12
CA TRP A 17 -5.27 2.26 6.04
C TRP A 17 -4.18 3.23 6.44
N SER A 18 -2.95 2.99 5.98
CA SER A 18 -1.82 3.91 6.20
C SER A 18 -1.94 5.25 5.46
N GLN A 19 -2.90 5.39 4.53
CA GLN A 19 -3.14 6.61 3.77
C GLN A 19 -4.66 6.84 3.62
N ASP A 20 -5.11 8.07 3.83
CA ASP A 20 -6.54 8.47 3.79
C ASP A 20 -7.13 8.61 2.38
N LYS A 21 -6.43 8.11 1.35
CA LYS A 21 -6.87 8.19 -0.05
C LYS A 21 -7.93 7.17 -0.43
N TRP A 22 -8.04 6.09 0.34
CA TRP A 22 -8.96 4.99 0.04
C TRP A 22 -10.31 5.30 0.66
N LYS A 23 -11.34 5.43 -0.18
CA LYS A 23 -12.73 5.68 0.20
C LYS A 23 -13.60 4.50 -0.21
N GLY A 24 -14.64 4.27 0.58
CA GLY A 24 -15.50 3.12 0.45
C GLY A 24 -14.87 1.82 0.96
N THR A 25 -15.73 0.89 1.35
CA THR A 25 -15.34 -0.40 1.90
C THR A 25 -16.28 -1.50 1.42
N PHE A 26 -15.79 -2.73 1.42
CA PHE A 26 -16.59 -3.93 1.26
C PHE A 26 -16.02 -5.02 2.15
N LYS A 27 -16.87 -5.97 2.55
CA LYS A 27 -16.48 -7.06 3.42
C LYS A 27 -15.88 -8.19 2.59
N VAL A 28 -14.83 -8.80 3.13
CA VAL A 28 -14.19 -9.98 2.56
C VAL A 28 -14.09 -11.09 3.61
N LYS A 29 -14.10 -12.33 3.14
CA LYS A 29 -13.77 -13.52 3.94
C LYS A 29 -12.46 -14.11 3.43
N TRP A 30 -11.45 -14.13 4.29
CA TRP A 30 -10.17 -14.77 3.98
C TRP A 30 -10.35 -16.30 3.87
N VAL A 31 -9.82 -16.89 2.78
CA VAL A 31 -9.89 -18.34 2.53
C VAL A 31 -8.51 -18.97 2.68
N TYR A 32 -7.49 -18.35 2.07
CA TYR A 32 -6.10 -18.77 2.23
C TYR A 32 -5.24 -17.60 2.64
N VAL A 33 -4.49 -17.78 3.72
CA VAL A 33 -3.46 -16.86 4.19
C VAL A 33 -2.15 -17.64 4.23
N LYS A 34 -1.40 -17.54 3.13
CA LYS A 34 -0.12 -18.24 2.92
C LYS A 34 0.65 -17.62 1.78
N ASP A 35 1.96 -17.76 1.82
CA ASP A 35 2.84 -17.31 0.75
C ASP A 35 2.97 -18.38 -0.33
N VAL A 36 2.85 -17.96 -1.60
CA VAL A 36 3.04 -18.81 -2.77
C VAL A 36 4.03 -18.10 -3.69
N PRO A 37 5.22 -18.66 -3.96
CA PRO A 37 6.21 -18.02 -4.83
C PRO A 37 5.68 -17.83 -6.25
N ASN A 38 5.98 -16.68 -6.87
CA ASN A 38 5.58 -16.37 -8.25
C ASN A 38 5.99 -17.44 -9.27
N MET A 39 7.10 -18.15 -9.03
CA MET A 39 7.55 -19.25 -9.90
C MET A 39 6.49 -20.34 -10.08
N GLN A 40 5.64 -20.56 -9.07
CA GLN A 40 4.54 -21.53 -9.13
C GLN A 40 3.41 -21.07 -10.05
N LEU A 41 3.26 -19.77 -10.32
CA LEU A 41 2.13 -19.21 -11.07
C LEU A 41 2.53 -18.63 -12.44
N ARG A 42 3.81 -18.34 -12.65
CA ARG A 42 4.28 -17.55 -13.81
C ARG A 42 4.03 -18.16 -15.19
N HIS A 43 3.71 -19.45 -15.25
CA HIS A 43 3.41 -20.17 -16.49
C HIS A 43 1.95 -19.98 -16.94
N ILE A 44 1.09 -19.41 -16.09
CA ILE A 44 -0.30 -19.11 -16.41
C ILE A 44 -0.34 -17.73 -17.08
N CYS A 45 -0.45 -17.73 -18.40
CA CYS A 45 -0.65 -16.51 -19.19
C CYS A 45 -2.14 -16.20 -19.34
N LEU A 46 -2.45 -14.89 -19.29
CA LEU A 46 -3.79 -14.33 -19.38
C LEU A 46 -4.04 -13.73 -20.78
N GLU A 47 -4.96 -14.33 -21.52
CA GLU A 47 -5.34 -13.90 -22.87
C GLU A 47 -5.91 -12.48 -22.91
N ASN A 48 -6.61 -12.06 -21.85
CA ASN A 48 -7.18 -10.73 -21.69
C ASN A 48 -6.18 -9.68 -21.17
N ASN A 49 -4.89 -10.04 -21.05
CA ASN A 49 -3.82 -9.15 -20.58
C ASN A 49 -2.55 -9.32 -21.44
N GLU A 50 -2.68 -9.21 -22.77
CA GLU A 50 -1.56 -9.30 -23.72
C GLU A 50 -0.75 -10.61 -23.59
N ASN A 51 -1.38 -11.70 -23.14
CA ASN A 51 -0.72 -12.97 -22.81
C ASN A 51 0.41 -12.86 -21.78
N LYS A 52 0.40 -11.80 -20.95
CA LYS A 52 1.31 -11.67 -19.82
C LYS A 52 0.98 -12.71 -18.75
N SER A 53 2.01 -13.10 -17.99
CA SER A 53 1.85 -13.95 -16.82
C SER A 53 0.88 -13.33 -15.81
N VAL A 54 0.07 -14.17 -15.14
CA VAL A 54 -0.82 -13.76 -14.03
C VAL A 54 -0.06 -13.05 -12.90
N THR A 55 1.24 -13.32 -12.73
CA THR A 55 2.10 -12.65 -11.74
C THR A 55 2.39 -11.19 -12.06
N ASN A 56 2.10 -10.73 -13.29
CA ASN A 56 2.36 -9.38 -13.76
C ASN A 56 1.06 -8.56 -13.88
N SER A 57 -0.01 -9.05 -13.27
CA SER A 57 -1.32 -8.40 -13.26
C SER A 57 -1.28 -7.08 -12.48
N ARG A 58 -2.03 -6.08 -12.96
CA ARG A 58 -2.29 -4.85 -12.19
C ARG A 58 -3.41 -5.09 -11.17
N ASP A 59 -3.58 -4.11 -10.28
CA ASP A 59 -4.71 -4.11 -9.36
C ASP A 59 -6.03 -4.27 -10.13
N THR A 60 -6.95 -5.03 -9.55
CA THR A 60 -8.27 -5.40 -10.12
C THR A 60 -8.26 -6.12 -11.49
N GLN A 61 -7.11 -6.61 -11.99
CA GLN A 61 -7.06 -7.42 -13.20
C GLN A 61 -7.96 -8.66 -13.09
N GLU A 62 -8.91 -8.80 -14.02
CA GLU A 62 -9.75 -9.98 -14.12
C GLU A 62 -8.95 -11.15 -14.69
N VAL A 63 -9.11 -12.33 -14.10
CA VAL A 63 -8.55 -13.57 -14.62
C VAL A 63 -9.68 -14.47 -15.12
N PRO A 64 -9.65 -14.89 -16.41
CA PRO A 64 -10.68 -15.75 -16.98
C PRO A 64 -10.89 -17.03 -16.18
N HIS A 65 -12.14 -17.48 -16.05
CA HIS A 65 -12.53 -18.58 -15.16
C HIS A 65 -11.65 -19.84 -15.31
N ALA A 66 -11.32 -20.24 -16.54
CA ALA A 66 -10.49 -21.41 -16.82
C ALA A 66 -9.06 -21.27 -16.24
N LYS A 67 -8.46 -20.08 -16.38
CA LYS A 67 -7.14 -19.74 -15.79
C LYS A 67 -7.26 -19.60 -14.28
N GLY A 68 -8.39 -19.08 -13.80
CA GLY A 68 -8.70 -18.96 -12.39
C GLY A 68 -8.70 -20.28 -11.65
N LEU A 69 -9.29 -21.31 -12.24
CA LEU A 69 -9.28 -22.65 -11.67
C LEU A 69 -7.85 -23.22 -11.55
N GLN A 70 -6.97 -22.91 -12.49
CA GLN A 70 -5.55 -23.32 -12.42
C GLN A 70 -4.82 -22.61 -11.27
N VAL A 71 -4.97 -21.28 -11.18
CA VAL A 71 -4.41 -20.47 -10.08
C VAL A 71 -4.92 -20.99 -8.72
N TYR A 72 -6.23 -21.21 -8.60
CA TYR A 72 -6.85 -21.74 -7.40
C TYR A 72 -6.28 -23.10 -6.99
N LYS A 73 -6.16 -24.04 -7.94
CA LYS A 73 -5.60 -25.38 -7.68
C LYS A 73 -4.17 -25.31 -7.16
N ILE A 74 -3.33 -24.46 -7.76
CA ILE A 74 -1.94 -24.26 -7.33
C ILE A 74 -1.90 -23.68 -5.93
N ILE A 75 -2.66 -22.60 -5.67
CA ILE A 75 -2.70 -21.98 -4.34
C ILE A 75 -3.20 -23.00 -3.31
N HIS A 76 -4.26 -23.76 -3.59
CA HIS A 76 -4.77 -24.77 -2.67
C HIS A 76 -3.72 -25.84 -2.35
N ALA A 77 -3.11 -26.45 -3.38
CA ALA A 77 -2.16 -27.56 -3.24
C ALA A 77 -0.79 -27.15 -2.68
N TYR A 78 -0.41 -25.87 -2.78
CA TYR A 78 0.90 -25.42 -2.34
C TYR A 78 1.08 -25.56 -0.83
N LYS A 79 2.11 -26.33 -0.44
CA LYS A 79 2.57 -26.50 0.93
C LYS A 79 3.52 -25.35 1.28
N HIS A 80 2.94 -24.28 1.81
CA HIS A 80 3.69 -23.11 2.27
C HIS A 80 4.51 -23.41 3.52
N THR A 81 5.62 -22.69 3.67
CA THR A 81 6.45 -22.68 4.88
C THR A 81 6.39 -21.35 5.60
N THR A 82 5.89 -20.30 4.95
CA THR A 82 5.77 -18.95 5.50
C THR A 82 4.41 -18.35 5.19
N SER A 83 3.97 -17.44 6.06
CA SER A 83 2.79 -16.62 5.88
C SER A 83 2.91 -15.29 6.64
N ILE A 84 2.02 -14.34 6.35
CA ILE A 84 1.90 -13.09 7.11
C ILE A 84 1.64 -13.30 8.61
N PHE A 85 1.12 -14.47 9.03
CA PHE A 85 0.91 -14.76 10.45
C PHE A 85 2.22 -14.92 11.23
N ASP A 86 3.32 -15.29 10.56
CA ASP A 86 4.63 -15.42 11.20
C ASP A 86 5.13 -14.05 11.71
N ASP A 87 4.68 -12.97 11.08
CA ASP A 87 5.01 -11.59 11.41
C ASP A 87 3.89 -10.90 12.23
N PHE A 88 2.88 -11.61 12.74
CA PHE A 88 1.69 -10.98 13.34
C PHE A 88 2.03 -10.04 14.51
N ILE A 89 2.88 -10.50 15.45
CA ILE A 89 3.34 -9.70 16.59
C ILE A 89 4.13 -8.46 16.15
N HIS A 90 4.86 -8.56 15.03
CA HIS A 90 5.58 -7.42 14.48
C HIS A 90 4.61 -6.32 14.05
N TYR A 91 3.53 -6.68 13.34
CA TYR A 91 2.54 -5.73 12.86
C TYR A 91 1.70 -5.13 14.01
N GLU A 92 1.32 -5.94 15.00
CA GLU A 92 0.59 -5.47 16.19
C GLU A 92 1.39 -4.40 16.93
N LYS A 93 2.66 -4.68 17.25
CA LYS A 93 3.54 -3.71 17.91
C LYS A 93 3.75 -2.44 17.10
N ARG A 94 3.94 -2.55 15.78
CA ARG A 94 4.10 -1.38 14.91
C ARG A 94 2.85 -0.50 14.90
N GLN A 95 1.67 -1.11 14.91
CA GLN A 95 0.41 -0.39 14.94
C GLN A 95 0.26 0.39 16.26
N GLU A 96 0.54 -0.24 17.40
CA GLU A 96 0.50 0.42 18.71
C GLU A 96 1.43 1.65 18.78
N GLU A 97 2.65 1.53 18.24
CA GLU A 97 3.62 2.64 18.18
C GLU A 97 3.15 3.79 17.25
N GLU A 98 2.47 3.49 16.14
CA GLU A 98 1.89 4.50 15.24
C GLU A 98 0.69 5.21 15.88
N ASP A 99 -0.20 4.47 16.51
CA ASP A 99 -1.39 5.03 17.15
C ASP A 99 -1.03 5.88 18.38
N SER A 100 0.00 5.47 19.13
CA SER A 100 0.54 6.27 20.26
C SER A 100 1.12 7.60 19.80
N ARG A 101 1.82 7.64 18.65
CA ARG A 101 2.39 8.88 18.09
C ARG A 101 1.31 9.84 17.61
N LYS A 102 0.24 9.33 16.99
CA LYS A 102 -0.91 10.16 16.55
C LYS A 102 -1.62 10.83 17.72
N HIS A 103 -1.56 10.26 18.92
CA HIS A 103 -2.16 10.85 20.13
C HIS A 103 -1.29 11.93 20.80
N LEU A 104 -0.01 12.03 20.44
CA LEU A 104 0.95 12.93 21.09
C LEU A 104 1.29 14.18 20.27
N GLU A 105 0.85 14.28 19.00
CA GLU A 105 1.09 15.50 18.21
C GLU A 105 0.03 16.57 18.51
N PRO A 106 0.41 17.74 19.06
CA PRO A 106 -0.49 18.88 19.13
C PRO A 106 -0.79 19.37 17.69
N PRO A 107 -1.98 19.97 17.46
CA PRO A 107 -2.34 20.47 16.14
C PRO A 107 -1.28 21.45 15.62
N PRO A 108 -0.98 21.45 14.31
CA PRO A 108 -0.01 22.37 13.74
C PRO A 108 -0.41 23.82 14.08
N PRO A 109 0.54 24.68 14.45
CA PRO A 109 0.23 26.06 14.79
C PRO A 109 -0.51 26.74 13.63
N SER A 110 -1.69 27.27 13.94
CA SER A 110 -2.51 28.02 13.00
C SER A 110 -1.74 29.25 12.51
N HIS A 111 -1.27 29.23 11.27
CA HIS A 111 -0.78 30.44 10.61
C HIS A 111 -1.97 31.34 10.28
N HIS A 112 -2.35 32.18 11.24
CA HIS A 112 -3.21 33.34 11.05
C HIS A 112 -2.49 34.59 11.52
N SER A 113 -1.92 35.33 10.57
CA SER A 113 -1.58 36.74 10.76
C SER A 113 -1.53 37.48 9.42
N TYR A 114 -2.65 38.17 9.17
CA TYR A 114 -2.88 39.48 8.57
C TYR A 114 -2.08 40.02 7.34
N ASP A 115 -2.89 40.72 6.56
CA ASP A 115 -2.71 41.46 5.30
C ASP A 115 -1.82 42.73 5.41
N ARG A 116 -1.29 43.11 4.23
CA ARG A 116 -1.02 44.46 3.68
C ARG A 116 0.25 45.25 4.06
N HIS A 117 1.15 45.47 3.08
CA HIS A 117 1.22 46.73 2.28
C HIS A 117 2.46 46.80 1.33
N PHE A 118 2.18 47.09 0.04
CA PHE A 118 2.91 47.86 -0.99
C PHE A 118 4.42 48.14 -0.85
N GLY A 119 5.18 47.86 -1.94
CA GLY A 119 6.50 48.46 -2.15
C GLY A 119 7.32 47.83 -3.27
N ASN A 120 7.03 48.20 -4.53
CA ASN A 120 7.91 48.01 -5.68
C ASN A 120 9.25 48.72 -5.46
N HIS A 121 10.40 48.02 -5.53
CA HIS A 121 11.71 48.58 -5.91
C HIS A 121 12.64 47.48 -6.45
N ASN A 122 13.02 47.61 -7.73
CA ASN A 122 14.15 46.93 -8.34
C ASN A 122 15.47 47.48 -7.78
N SER A 123 16.45 46.62 -7.47
CA SER A 123 17.88 46.99 -7.52
C SER A 123 18.77 45.75 -7.76
N PRO A 124 19.67 45.77 -8.76
CA PRO A 124 20.60 44.68 -9.06
C PRO A 124 21.99 44.91 -8.42
N TYR A 125 22.71 43.81 -8.14
CA TYR A 125 24.08 43.65 -7.58
C TYR A 125 24.21 43.66 -6.04
N ASP A 126 24.56 42.52 -5.42
CA ASP A 126 25.93 42.24 -4.92
C ASP A 126 26.11 40.76 -4.45
N LYS A 127 27.32 40.23 -4.66
CA LYS A 127 27.88 38.94 -4.21
C LYS A 127 27.97 38.93 -2.66
N SER A 128 27.97 37.78 -1.98
CA SER A 128 29.22 37.05 -1.65
C SER A 128 28.96 35.85 -0.73
N HIS A 129 29.82 34.84 -0.87
CA HIS A 129 29.92 33.58 -0.14
C HIS A 129 30.06 33.71 1.39
N HIS A 130 29.41 32.80 2.14
CA HIS A 130 29.87 32.06 3.34
C HIS A 130 28.84 30.91 3.51
N GLY A 131 29.16 29.62 3.66
CA GLY A 131 30.23 29.01 4.42
C GLY A 131 29.57 28.02 5.40
N TYR A 132 29.46 26.76 4.96
CA TYR A 132 29.46 25.48 5.69
C TYR A 132 28.85 25.34 7.12
N GLU A 133 28.13 24.22 7.24
CA GLU A 133 27.94 23.34 8.41
C GLU A 133 26.94 23.73 9.51
N ARG A 134 25.85 22.95 9.59
CA ARG A 134 25.62 22.09 10.77
C ARG A 134 24.53 21.03 10.54
N GLY A 135 24.87 19.78 10.83
CA GLY A 135 23.93 18.85 11.49
C GLY A 135 23.19 17.84 10.63
N GLY A 136 23.92 16.92 9.98
CA GLY A 136 23.37 15.68 9.47
C GLY A 136 22.87 14.77 10.60
N GLY A 137 21.59 14.87 10.94
CA GLY A 137 20.86 13.87 11.72
C GLY A 137 20.51 12.68 10.84
N GLY A 138 21.46 11.76 10.68
CA GLY A 138 21.27 10.49 9.98
C GLY A 138 20.27 9.61 10.72
N TYR A 139 18.99 9.75 10.41
CA TYR A 139 18.07 8.63 10.56
C TYR A 139 18.52 7.58 9.56
N ASN A 140 19.26 6.58 10.04
CA ASN A 140 19.35 5.30 9.38
C ASN A 140 17.93 4.74 9.31
N LYS A 141 17.19 5.13 8.26
CA LYS A 141 16.03 4.37 7.82
C LYS A 141 16.58 2.97 7.59
N PRO A 142 16.19 1.95 8.38
CA PRO A 142 16.50 0.58 7.99
C PRO A 142 16.02 0.44 6.55
N PRO A 143 16.76 -0.29 5.68
CA PRO A 143 16.30 -0.48 4.32
C PRO A 143 14.87 -0.94 4.44
N MET A 144 13.95 -0.11 3.92
CA MET A 144 12.60 -0.55 3.65
C MET A 144 12.83 -1.73 2.75
N LYS A 145 12.81 -2.93 3.33
CA LYS A 145 12.60 -4.13 2.55
C LYS A 145 11.35 -3.76 1.79
N ASN A 146 11.52 -3.56 0.49
CA ASN A 146 10.43 -3.35 -0.45
C ASN A 146 9.64 -4.65 -0.41
N TYR A 147 8.91 -4.88 0.69
CA TYR A 147 7.70 -5.65 0.67
C TYR A 147 6.82 -4.76 -0.16
N ASN A 148 6.88 -5.04 -1.46
CA ASN A 148 5.84 -4.70 -2.40
C ASN A 148 4.53 -4.74 -1.63
N ARG A 149 3.71 -3.74 -1.90
CA ARG A 149 2.27 -3.71 -1.68
C ARG A 149 1.61 -5.01 -2.21
N ALA A 150 1.95 -6.14 -1.62
CA ALA A 150 1.75 -7.52 -2.07
C ALA A 150 1.27 -8.39 -0.89
N ALA A 151 0.89 -7.75 0.22
CA ALA A 151 -0.37 -8.06 0.86
C ALA A 151 -1.54 -7.37 0.12
N ILE A 152 -1.43 -7.15 -1.21
CA ILE A 152 -2.60 -7.28 -2.06
C ILE A 152 -2.95 -8.77 -1.96
N ALA A 153 -3.75 -9.09 -0.94
CA ALA A 153 -4.69 -10.17 -1.02
C ALA A 153 -5.14 -10.19 -2.47
N ILE A 154 -4.91 -11.30 -3.17
CA ILE A 154 -5.42 -11.54 -4.52
C ILE A 154 -6.91 -11.18 -4.50
N LEU A 155 -7.21 -9.91 -4.80
CA LEU A 155 -8.51 -9.25 -4.91
C LEU A 155 -8.63 -8.88 -6.39
N GLY A 156 -8.38 -9.88 -7.23
CA GLY A 156 -8.50 -9.83 -8.68
C GLY A 156 -9.14 -11.13 -9.18
N PHE A 157 -10.10 -11.65 -8.44
CA PHE A 157 -10.98 -12.70 -8.92
C PHE A 157 -12.42 -12.30 -8.60
N ILE A 158 -13.25 -12.36 -9.64
CA ILE A 158 -14.71 -12.25 -9.66
C ILE A 158 -15.22 -10.80 -9.87
N PHE A 159 -15.20 -10.37 -11.13
CA PHE A 159 -16.46 -9.93 -11.75
C PHE A 159 -16.61 -10.72 -13.05
N GLY A 160 -17.71 -11.45 -13.12
CA GLY A 160 -18.06 -12.42 -14.17
C GLY A 160 -19.46 -12.95 -13.90
N LEU A 161 -20.35 -12.01 -13.52
CA LEU A 161 -21.81 -12.03 -13.61
C LEU A 161 -22.25 -10.57 -13.75
#